data_AF-A0A8J1JV83-F1
#
_entry.id   AF-A0A8J1JV83-F1
#
_cell.length_a   1.000
_cell.length_b   1.000
_cell.length_c   1.000
_cell.angle_alpha   90.00
_cell.angle_beta   90.00
_cell.angle_gamma   90.00
#
_symmetry.space_group_name_H-M   'P 1'
#
loop_
_entity.id
_entity.type
_entity.pdbx_description
1 polymer ?
#
loop_
_entity_poly.entity_id
_entity_poly.type
_entity_poly.pdbx_seq_one_letter_code
_entity_poly.pdbx_strand_id
1 'polypeptide(L)'
;MNRLIFVFLWGSRMEKLRREIVYKQQKNGGLDLPNICVFVQLQYWGCIVRILSKDSCCACMIQYMGGWLFRRWGWQARELNRPVHFEVPKFYLCLKEFRDTYELEKLGVEEKNKKVVKQWIRRNERVSNMDGLKSDDSLRLWKKLQKSELAKRQRDVVWMSLHKCLPTREFLGKRGLCRAAVCPVGGYGDVETVDHLFWGCVYAREVRDGLKPLFRELCGLETVTWGTIMFGLGVANKVKSRVLWLLLGCIKEVLWDVRNLLILKNQVIGKEMCLNMILGRLYVYYLRDVYHSNATDAEGVWKYKKWRFLIK
;
A
#
# COMPACT_ATOMS: atom_id res chain seq x y z
N MET A 1 22.53 -0.30 5.72
CA MET A 1 21.89 -1.45 5.03
C MET A 1 20.51 -1.10 4.44
N ASN A 2 19.54 -0.60 5.22
CA ASN A 2 18.20 -0.24 4.71
C ASN A 2 18.23 0.69 3.46
N ARG A 3 19.07 1.73 3.46
CA ARG A 3 19.15 2.70 2.35
C ARG A 3 19.46 2.09 0.97
N LEU A 4 20.27 1.02 0.91
CA LEU A 4 20.64 0.36 -0.34
C LEU A 4 19.47 -0.38 -0.98
N ILE A 5 18.63 -1.04 -0.17
CA ILE A 5 17.42 -1.72 -0.63
C ILE A 5 16.44 -0.71 -1.24
N PHE A 6 16.34 0.48 -0.66
CA PHE A 6 15.46 1.53 -1.18
C PHE A 6 15.96 2.16 -2.48
N VAL A 7 17.27 2.36 -2.64
CA VAL A 7 17.84 2.80 -3.92
C VAL A 7 17.60 1.77 -5.02
N PHE A 8 17.74 0.47 -4.69
CA PHE A 8 17.43 -0.62 -5.61
C PHE A 8 15.95 -0.65 -6.02
N LEU A 9 15.03 -0.56 -5.05
CA LEU A 9 13.58 -0.69 -5.30
C LEU A 9 13.00 0.42 -6.16
N TRP A 10 13.49 1.65 -5.99
CA TRP A 10 12.92 2.80 -6.69
C TRP A 10 13.66 3.13 -7.99
N GLY A 11 14.72 2.39 -8.33
CA GLY A 11 15.56 2.66 -9.51
C GLY A 11 16.06 4.10 -9.57
N SER A 12 16.04 4.80 -8.44
CA SER A 12 16.22 6.25 -8.33
C SER A 12 16.74 6.59 -6.93
N ARG A 13 17.24 7.82 -6.77
CA ARG A 13 17.73 8.32 -5.47
C ARG A 13 16.58 8.70 -4.50
N MET A 14 15.33 8.37 -4.80
CA MET A 14 14.17 8.92 -4.10
C MET A 14 13.33 7.85 -3.39
N GLU A 15 13.31 7.92 -2.06
CA GLU A 15 12.32 7.21 -1.25
C GLU A 15 10.95 7.89 -1.39
N LYS A 16 9.98 7.20 -2.00
CA LYS A 16 8.65 7.77 -2.25
C LYS A 16 7.76 7.81 -1.01
N LEU A 17 7.97 6.86 -0.10
CA LEU A 17 7.16 6.65 1.09
C LEU A 17 8.01 6.43 2.33
N ARG A 18 7.40 6.70 3.49
CA ARG A 18 8.00 6.39 4.79
C ARG A 18 8.19 4.89 4.92
N ARG A 19 9.34 4.48 5.43
CA ARG A 19 9.71 3.06 5.57
C ARG A 19 8.70 2.26 6.40
N GLU A 20 8.14 2.89 7.43
CA GLU A 20 7.09 2.32 8.29
C GLU A 20 5.85 1.86 7.51
N ILE A 21 5.52 2.49 6.38
CA ILE A 21 4.41 2.10 5.51
C ILE A 21 4.84 0.95 4.61
N VAL A 22 6.04 1.05 4.04
CA VAL A 22 6.52 0.12 3.02
C VAL A 22 6.72 -1.30 3.60
N TYR A 23 7.18 -1.39 4.85
CA TYR A 23 7.32 -2.68 5.55
C TYR A 23 5.99 -3.37 5.86
N LYS A 24 4.87 -2.64 5.80
CA LYS A 24 3.57 -3.22 6.12
C LYS A 24 3.17 -4.29 5.11
N GLN A 25 2.32 -5.20 5.54
CA GLN A 25 1.69 -6.14 4.65
C GLN A 25 0.88 -5.42 3.57
N GLN A 26 0.88 -6.00 2.37
CA GLN A 26 0.11 -5.50 1.23
C GLN A 26 -1.39 -5.31 1.54
N LYS A 27 -1.98 -6.20 2.36
CA LYS A 27 -3.36 -6.09 2.84
C LYS A 27 -3.62 -4.92 3.81
N ASN A 28 -2.56 -4.33 4.36
CA ASN A 28 -2.57 -3.20 5.30
C ASN A 28 -2.03 -1.91 4.62
N GLY A 29 -1.84 -1.96 3.30
CA GLY A 29 -1.38 -0.83 2.49
C GLY A 29 0.11 -0.75 2.26
N GLY A 30 0.95 -1.65 2.77
CA GLY A 30 2.39 -1.63 2.48
C GLY A 30 2.78 -2.37 1.20
N LEU A 31 4.07 -2.66 1.06
CA LEU A 31 4.64 -3.47 -0.03
C LEU A 31 5.17 -4.83 0.44
N ASP A 32 4.99 -5.15 1.72
CA ASP A 32 5.49 -6.36 2.38
C ASP A 32 7.01 -6.52 2.35
N LEU A 33 7.74 -5.39 2.38
CA LEU A 33 9.19 -5.44 2.41
C LEU A 33 9.73 -5.95 3.74
N PRO A 34 10.85 -6.69 3.74
CA PRO A 34 11.53 -7.10 4.96
C PRO A 34 11.96 -5.88 5.81
N ASN A 35 11.43 -5.81 7.03
CA ASN A 35 11.94 -4.89 8.04
C ASN A 35 13.20 -5.49 8.68
N ILE A 36 14.38 -5.02 8.25
CA ILE A 36 15.68 -5.54 8.74
C ILE A 36 15.81 -5.34 10.25
N CYS A 37 15.34 -4.23 10.80
CA CYS A 37 15.44 -3.96 12.23
C CYS A 37 14.65 -5.00 13.03
N VAL A 38 13.41 -5.29 12.62
CA VAL A 38 12.59 -6.34 13.26
C VAL A 38 13.23 -7.71 13.07
N PHE A 39 13.80 -8.00 11.90
CA PHE A 39 14.49 -9.27 11.66
C PHE A 39 15.68 -9.46 12.60
N VAL A 40 16.56 -8.47 12.73
CA VAL A 40 17.72 -8.52 13.62
C VAL A 40 17.28 -8.67 15.08
N GLN A 41 16.29 -7.88 15.52
CA GLN A 41 15.74 -7.97 16.87
C GLN A 41 15.15 -9.37 17.15
N LEU A 42 14.43 -9.97 16.20
CA LEU A 42 13.90 -11.34 16.34
C LEU A 42 15.01 -12.41 16.42
N GLN A 43 16.12 -12.23 15.70
CA GLN A 43 17.26 -13.15 15.83
C GLN A 43 17.89 -13.02 17.21
N TYR A 44 18.09 -11.78 17.65
CA TYR A 44 18.66 -11.51 18.96
C TYR A 44 17.77 -12.05 20.09
N TRP A 45 16.46 -11.78 20.03
CA TRP A 45 15.43 -12.34 20.92
C TRP A 45 15.53 -13.87 21.03
N GLY A 46 15.54 -14.56 19.88
CA GLY A 46 15.64 -16.01 19.82
C GLY A 46 17.02 -16.58 20.16
N CYS A 47 18.08 -15.77 20.19
CA CYS A 47 19.37 -16.16 20.73
C CYS A 47 19.36 -16.11 22.25
N ILE A 48 18.84 -15.04 22.85
CA ILE A 48 18.72 -14.91 24.31
C ILE A 48 17.87 -16.04 24.89
N VAL A 49 16.67 -16.28 24.34
CA VAL A 49 15.79 -17.37 24.82
C VAL A 49 16.49 -18.73 24.77
N ARG A 50 17.24 -19.01 23.70
CA ARG A 50 17.95 -20.28 23.50
C ARG A 50 19.15 -20.45 24.41
N ILE A 51 19.85 -19.36 24.75
CA ILE A 51 20.96 -19.42 25.69
C ILE A 51 20.41 -19.59 27.11
N LEU A 52 19.34 -18.87 27.47
CA LEU A 52 18.68 -19.00 28.76
C LEU A 52 18.09 -20.39 29.03
N SER A 53 17.76 -21.16 27.98
CA SER A 53 17.26 -22.52 28.10
C SER A 53 18.34 -23.59 28.29
N LYS A 54 19.62 -23.20 28.29
CA LYS A 54 20.76 -24.11 28.48
C LYS A 54 21.38 -23.89 29.84
N ASP A 55 21.90 -24.95 30.44
CA ASP A 55 22.79 -24.82 31.59
C ASP A 55 24.22 -24.61 31.07
N SER A 56 24.70 -23.36 31.08
CA SER A 56 26.01 -22.99 30.53
C SER A 56 26.53 -21.70 31.16
N CYS A 57 27.84 -21.47 31.10
CA CYS A 57 28.46 -20.22 31.56
C CYS A 57 27.82 -18.98 30.87
N CYS A 58 27.56 -19.06 29.56
CA CYS A 58 26.87 -18.01 28.82
C CYS A 58 25.46 -17.75 29.36
N ALA A 59 24.73 -18.81 29.73
CA ALA A 59 23.44 -18.66 30.38
C ALA A 59 23.61 -17.92 31.70
N CYS A 60 24.45 -18.40 32.61
CA CYS A 60 24.71 -17.74 33.90
C CYS A 60 25.03 -16.24 33.76
N MET A 61 25.87 -15.87 32.78
CA MET A 61 26.18 -14.46 32.50
C MET A 61 24.96 -13.64 32.07
N ILE A 62 24.13 -14.17 31.16
CA ILE A 62 22.88 -13.50 30.74
C ILE A 62 21.87 -13.43 31.89
N GLN A 63 21.78 -14.49 32.70
CA GLN A 63 20.93 -14.55 33.88
C GLN A 63 21.36 -13.52 34.93
N TYR A 64 22.67 -13.31 35.12
CA TYR A 64 23.17 -12.28 36.00
C TYR A 64 22.87 -10.89 35.44
N MET A 65 23.29 -10.60 34.20
CA MET A 65 23.22 -9.25 33.62
C MET A 65 21.81 -8.80 33.26
N GLY A 66 20.94 -9.70 32.79
CA GLY A 66 19.58 -9.40 32.35
C GLY A 66 18.49 -10.08 33.18
N GLY A 67 18.84 -10.84 34.22
CA GLY A 67 17.88 -11.66 34.97
C GLY A 67 16.76 -10.86 35.61
N TRP A 68 17.01 -9.64 36.08
CA TRP A 68 15.96 -8.77 36.60
C TRP A 68 14.84 -8.55 35.56
N LEU A 69 15.22 -8.30 34.31
CA LEU A 69 14.32 -8.10 33.18
C LEU A 69 13.59 -9.41 32.82
N PHE A 70 14.34 -10.49 32.63
CA PHE A 70 13.81 -11.78 32.17
C PHE A 70 12.92 -12.46 33.22
N ARG A 71 13.20 -12.31 34.52
CA ARG A 71 12.31 -12.77 35.61
C ARG A 71 11.00 -11.98 35.63
N ARG A 72 11.04 -10.68 35.35
CA ARG A 72 9.84 -9.84 35.25
C ARG A 72 8.97 -10.24 34.06
N TRP A 73 9.59 -10.67 32.97
CA TRP A 73 8.89 -11.19 31.78
C TRP A 73 8.43 -12.64 31.92
N GLY A 74 8.81 -13.34 32.99
CA GLY A 74 8.48 -14.76 33.18
C GLY A 74 9.31 -15.70 32.29
N TRP A 75 10.45 -15.23 31.78
CA TRP A 75 11.35 -16.07 30.99
C TRP A 75 12.12 -17.05 31.85
N GLN A 76 12.37 -16.65 33.08
CA GLN A 76 13.07 -17.41 34.09
C GLN A 76 12.26 -17.45 35.39
N ALA A 77 12.49 -18.49 36.18
CA ALA A 77 11.93 -18.58 37.53
C ALA A 77 12.48 -17.45 38.42
N ARG A 78 11.66 -17.01 39.38
CA ARG A 78 12.05 -16.00 40.38
C ARG A 78 12.85 -16.67 41.51
N GLU A 79 14.06 -17.10 41.16
CA GLU A 79 15.01 -17.71 42.08
C GLU A 79 15.80 -16.64 42.83
N LEU A 80 15.58 -16.53 44.15
CA LEU A 80 16.25 -15.55 45.01
C LEU A 80 17.70 -15.94 45.38
N ASN A 81 18.07 -17.20 45.16
CA ASN A 81 19.41 -17.74 45.40
C ASN A 81 20.41 -17.44 44.26
N ARG A 82 19.96 -16.84 43.15
CA ARG A 82 20.84 -16.44 42.04
C ARG A 82 20.95 -14.91 41.98
N PRO A 83 22.18 -14.36 42.07
CA PRO A 83 22.37 -12.91 42.01
C PRO A 83 21.94 -12.35 40.65
N VAL A 84 21.50 -11.10 40.65
CA VAL A 84 21.16 -10.34 39.43
C VAL A 84 21.79 -8.97 39.50
N HIS A 85 22.18 -8.47 38.34
CA HIS A 85 22.57 -7.07 38.16
C HIS A 85 21.30 -6.22 38.09
N PHE A 86 21.19 -5.22 38.98
CA PHE A 86 20.00 -4.36 39.05
C PHE A 86 19.97 -3.30 37.95
N GLU A 87 21.14 -2.85 37.49
CA GLU A 87 21.23 -1.92 36.36
C GLU A 87 21.27 -2.69 35.06
N VAL A 88 20.18 -2.69 34.30
CA VAL A 88 20.11 -3.45 33.05
C VAL A 88 21.06 -2.82 32.01
N PRO A 89 22.05 -3.57 31.49
CA PRO A 89 22.93 -3.07 30.44
C PRO A 89 22.14 -2.55 29.23
N LYS A 90 22.62 -1.48 28.58
CA LYS A 90 21.99 -0.88 27.39
C LYS A 90 21.64 -1.89 26.30
N PHE A 91 22.47 -2.94 26.17
CA PHE A 91 22.27 -4.06 25.25
C PHE A 91 20.96 -4.83 25.45
N TYR A 92 20.40 -4.87 26.67
CA TYR A 92 19.11 -5.51 26.95
C TYR A 92 17.95 -4.50 26.97
N LEU A 93 18.23 -3.21 27.11
CA LEU A 93 17.20 -2.16 27.00
C LEU A 93 16.56 -2.14 25.61
N CYS A 94 17.31 -2.45 24.55
CA CYS A 94 16.74 -2.54 23.20
C CYS A 94 15.72 -3.69 23.05
N LEU A 95 15.86 -4.80 23.82
CA LEU A 95 14.86 -5.86 23.86
C LEU A 95 13.61 -5.39 24.58
N LYS A 96 13.76 -4.59 25.65
CA LYS A 96 12.64 -4.00 26.36
C LYS A 96 11.86 -3.04 25.45
N GLU A 97 12.56 -2.14 24.77
CA GLU A 97 11.94 -1.25 23.79
C GLU A 97 11.22 -2.02 22.68
N PHE A 98 11.83 -3.09 22.18
CA PHE A 98 11.20 -3.97 21.18
C PHE A 98 9.95 -4.66 21.73
N ARG A 99 10.01 -5.17 22.96
CA ARG A 99 8.88 -5.79 23.66
C ARG A 99 7.72 -4.82 23.81
N ASP A 100 8.01 -3.64 24.32
CA ASP A 100 7.03 -2.59 24.62
C ASP A 100 6.42 -2.03 23.31
N THR A 101 7.24 -1.82 22.27
CA THR A 101 6.78 -1.32 20.95
C THR A 101 5.75 -2.23 20.29
N TYR A 102 5.87 -3.54 20.48
CA TYR A 102 5.00 -4.54 19.86
C TYR A 102 4.02 -5.18 20.84
N GLU A 103 3.93 -4.65 22.05
CA GLU A 103 3.01 -5.11 23.11
C GLU A 103 3.12 -6.64 23.32
N LEU A 104 4.36 -7.16 23.31
CA LEU A 104 4.61 -8.61 23.34
C LEU A 104 4.27 -9.23 24.70
N GLU A 105 4.14 -8.42 25.75
CA GLU A 105 3.67 -8.87 27.07
C GLU A 105 2.31 -9.57 27.01
N LYS A 106 1.48 -9.25 26.02
CA LYS A 106 0.18 -9.88 25.77
C LYS A 106 0.30 -11.34 25.31
N LEU A 107 1.47 -11.78 24.86
CA LEU A 107 1.73 -13.19 24.50
C LEU A 107 2.03 -14.08 25.71
N GLY A 108 2.36 -13.50 26.87
CA GLY A 108 2.78 -14.27 28.05
C GLY A 108 3.96 -15.21 27.71
N VAL A 109 3.83 -16.50 28.06
CA VAL A 109 4.89 -17.51 27.89
C VAL A 109 5.26 -17.73 26.41
N GLU A 110 4.30 -17.56 25.50
CA GLU A 110 4.50 -17.75 24.06
C GLU A 110 5.48 -16.73 23.45
N GLU A 111 5.77 -15.62 24.15
CA GLU A 111 6.75 -14.64 23.71
C GLU A 111 8.17 -15.23 23.59
N LYS A 112 8.46 -16.36 24.25
CA LYS A 112 9.73 -17.10 24.09
C LYS A 112 9.92 -17.65 22.67
N ASN A 113 8.85 -17.90 21.93
CA ASN A 113 8.94 -18.44 20.59
C ASN A 113 9.05 -17.32 19.55
N LYS A 114 10.25 -17.11 19.00
CA LYS A 114 10.49 -16.07 17.98
C LYS A 114 9.57 -16.17 16.75
N LYS A 115 9.08 -17.37 16.40
CA LYS A 115 8.13 -17.55 15.29
C LYS A 115 6.74 -16.99 15.67
N VAL A 116 6.30 -17.22 16.91
CA VAL A 116 5.05 -16.68 17.44
C VAL A 116 5.14 -15.16 17.54
N VAL A 117 6.24 -14.62 18.07
CA VAL A 117 6.48 -13.17 18.11
C VAL A 117 6.42 -12.55 16.71
N LYS A 118 7.08 -13.16 15.71
CA LYS A 118 7.00 -12.70 14.31
C LYS A 118 5.57 -12.68 13.78
N GLN A 119 4.78 -13.72 14.06
CA GLN A 119 3.38 -13.79 13.64
C GLN A 119 2.52 -12.74 14.34
N TRP A 120 2.74 -12.52 15.64
CA TRP A 120 2.09 -11.50 16.44
C TRP A 120 2.30 -10.10 15.87
N ILE A 121 3.55 -9.74 15.56
CA ILE A 121 3.89 -8.44 14.96
C ILE A 121 3.14 -8.24 13.64
N ARG A 122 3.09 -9.27 12.77
CA ARG A 122 2.37 -9.18 11.50
C ARG A 122 0.85 -9.11 11.67
N ARG A 123 0.30 -9.79 12.69
CA ARG A 123 -1.14 -9.82 12.96
C ARG A 123 -1.66 -8.50 13.52
N ASN A 124 -0.89 -7.87 14.42
CA ASN A 124 -1.25 -6.61 15.08
C ASN A 124 -0.72 -5.37 14.35
N GLU A 125 -0.24 -5.55 13.12
CA GLU A 125 0.22 -4.45 12.30
C GLU A 125 -0.93 -3.47 11.97
N ARG A 126 -0.69 -2.18 12.23
CA ARG A 126 -1.67 -1.12 11.99
C ARG A 126 -1.87 -0.85 10.49
N VAL A 127 -3.13 -0.79 10.08
CA VAL A 127 -3.53 -0.43 8.71
C VAL A 127 -3.06 0.98 8.38
N SER A 128 -2.67 1.22 7.13
CA SER A 128 -2.44 2.56 6.63
C SER A 128 -3.79 3.22 6.35
N ASN A 129 -4.18 4.17 7.20
CA ASN A 129 -5.44 4.89 7.06
C ASN A 129 -5.38 5.85 5.89
N MET A 130 -6.48 5.93 5.14
CA MET A 130 -6.62 6.85 4.02
C MET A 130 -7.34 8.11 4.48
N ASP A 131 -6.88 9.27 4.01
CA ASP A 131 -7.57 10.52 4.27
C ASP A 131 -9.03 10.42 3.81
N GLY A 132 -9.98 10.69 4.70
CA GLY A 132 -11.41 10.65 4.42
C GLY A 132 -12.07 9.27 4.52
N LEU A 133 -11.36 8.21 4.92
CA LEU A 133 -11.93 6.89 5.20
C LEU A 133 -11.72 6.47 6.65
N LYS A 134 -12.67 5.70 7.20
CA LYS A 134 -12.50 5.00 8.48
C LYS A 134 -11.45 3.88 8.33
N SER A 135 -10.86 3.46 9.45
CA SER A 135 -9.83 2.41 9.48
C SER A 135 -10.31 1.09 8.84
N ASP A 136 -11.55 0.69 9.15
CA ASP A 136 -12.13 -0.55 8.61
C ASP A 136 -12.36 -0.49 7.10
N ASP A 137 -12.77 0.68 6.59
CA ASP A 137 -12.95 0.90 5.15
C ASP A 137 -11.61 0.93 4.42
N SER A 138 -10.58 1.52 5.05
CA SER A 138 -9.20 1.48 4.55
C SER A 138 -8.70 0.03 4.43
N LEU A 139 -8.94 -0.81 5.45
CA LEU A 139 -8.58 -2.23 5.41
C LEU A 139 -9.30 -2.98 4.29
N ARG A 140 -10.61 -2.74 4.12
CA ARG A 140 -11.41 -3.33 3.04
C ARG A 140 -10.87 -2.93 1.68
N LEU A 141 -10.54 -1.65 1.51
CA LEU A 141 -9.97 -1.10 0.29
C LEU A 141 -8.61 -1.74 -0.05
N TRP A 142 -7.70 -1.85 0.91
CA TRP A 142 -6.40 -2.50 0.69
C TRP A 142 -6.55 -3.96 0.31
N LYS A 143 -7.40 -4.72 1.02
CA LYS A 143 -7.71 -6.11 0.67
C LYS A 143 -8.30 -6.23 -0.74
N LYS A 144 -9.15 -5.28 -1.14
CA LYS A 144 -9.78 -5.25 -2.46
C LYS A 144 -8.76 -4.97 -3.56
N LEU A 145 -7.85 -4.01 -3.36
CA LEU A 145 -6.75 -3.74 -4.28
C LEU A 145 -5.86 -4.97 -4.48
N GLN A 146 -5.54 -5.71 -3.42
CA GLN A 146 -4.73 -6.93 -3.53
C GLN A 146 -5.42 -8.06 -4.26
N LYS A 147 -6.72 -8.21 -4.05
CA LYS A 147 -7.56 -9.20 -4.76
C LYS A 147 -8.01 -8.72 -6.14
N SER A 148 -7.67 -7.49 -6.53
CA SER A 148 -8.10 -6.95 -7.80
C SER A 148 -7.36 -7.63 -8.94
N GLU A 149 -8.08 -7.83 -10.04
CA GLU A 149 -7.56 -8.42 -11.26
C GLU A 149 -6.84 -7.39 -12.14
N LEU A 150 -6.44 -6.27 -11.54
CA LEU A 150 -5.68 -5.22 -12.18
C LEU A 150 -4.31 -5.74 -12.61
N ALA A 151 -3.91 -5.36 -13.81
CA ALA A 151 -2.53 -5.49 -14.27
C ALA A 151 -1.57 -4.85 -13.26
N LYS A 152 -0.35 -5.40 -13.16
CA LYS A 152 0.66 -4.97 -12.17
C LYS A 152 0.85 -3.45 -12.16
N ARG A 153 1.02 -2.85 -13.33
CA ARG A 153 1.19 -1.40 -13.50
C ARG A 153 -0.01 -0.59 -13.00
N GLN A 154 -1.23 -1.02 -13.30
CA GLN A 154 -2.45 -0.36 -12.81
C GLN A 154 -2.55 -0.44 -11.29
N ARG A 155 -2.22 -1.62 -10.73
CA ARG A 155 -2.17 -1.80 -9.28
C ARG A 155 -1.16 -0.85 -8.63
N ASP A 156 0.03 -0.71 -9.23
CA ASP A 156 1.06 0.20 -8.75
C ASP A 156 0.61 1.66 -8.80
N VAL A 157 0.03 2.12 -9.91
CA VAL A 157 -0.49 3.50 -10.04
C VAL A 157 -1.63 3.75 -9.05
N VAL A 158 -2.56 2.81 -8.90
CA VAL A 158 -3.65 2.92 -7.92
C VAL A 158 -3.07 2.98 -6.51
N TRP A 159 -2.16 2.07 -6.15
CA TRP A 159 -1.52 2.04 -4.83
C TRP A 159 -0.76 3.35 -4.53
N MET A 160 -0.01 3.87 -5.51
CA MET A 160 0.71 5.12 -5.35
C MET A 160 -0.23 6.33 -5.27
N SER A 161 -1.35 6.31 -5.99
CA SER A 161 -2.38 7.37 -5.89
C SER A 161 -2.98 7.42 -4.50
N LEU A 162 -3.26 6.25 -3.94
CA LEU A 162 -3.84 6.05 -2.63
C LEU A 162 -2.91 6.57 -1.51
N HIS A 163 -1.61 6.33 -1.64
CA HIS A 163 -0.58 6.87 -0.73
C HIS A 163 -0.16 8.31 -1.04
N LYS A 164 -0.78 8.97 -2.03
CA LYS A 164 -0.40 10.30 -2.50
C LYS A 164 1.11 10.43 -2.81
N CYS A 165 1.71 9.36 -3.35
CA CYS A 165 3.15 9.26 -3.62
C CYS A 165 3.50 9.12 -5.11
N LEU A 166 2.54 9.45 -5.99
CA LEU A 166 2.84 9.68 -7.40
C LEU A 166 3.80 10.88 -7.54
N PRO A 167 4.78 10.82 -8.47
CA PRO A 167 5.69 11.93 -8.80
C PRO A 167 5.01 13.17 -9.43
N THR A 168 3.98 13.71 -8.79
CA THR A 168 3.35 14.97 -9.16
C THR A 168 4.28 16.14 -8.89
N ARG A 169 4.02 17.30 -9.47
CA ARG A 169 4.87 18.51 -9.31
C ARG A 169 4.92 18.96 -7.85
N GLU A 170 3.82 18.87 -7.10
CA GLU A 170 3.82 19.13 -5.66
C GLU A 170 4.75 18.15 -4.92
N PHE A 171 4.61 16.85 -5.18
CA PHE A 171 5.40 15.81 -4.53
C PHE A 171 6.91 15.95 -4.81
N LEU A 172 7.25 16.32 -6.04
CA LEU A 172 8.63 16.59 -6.47
C LEU A 172 9.16 17.92 -5.93
N GLY A 173 8.32 18.96 -5.90
CA GLY A 173 8.66 20.29 -5.37
C GLY A 173 9.00 20.25 -3.88
N LYS A 174 8.23 19.51 -3.08
CA LYS A 174 8.54 19.22 -1.66
C LYS A 174 9.90 18.54 -1.44
N ARG A 175 10.54 18.03 -2.49
CA ARG A 175 11.86 17.36 -2.48
C ARG A 175 12.94 18.14 -3.23
N GLY A 176 12.65 19.38 -3.66
CA GLY A 176 13.59 20.20 -4.43
C GLY A 176 13.86 19.68 -5.85
N LEU A 177 13.00 18.80 -6.38
CA LEU A 177 13.16 18.18 -7.70
C LEU A 177 12.28 18.83 -8.78
N CYS A 178 11.48 19.82 -8.39
CA CYS A 178 10.69 20.61 -9.31
C CYS A 178 10.61 22.06 -8.82
N ARG A 179 10.78 23.03 -9.72
CA ARG A 179 10.77 24.47 -9.40
C ARG A 179 9.35 25.01 -9.15
N ALA A 180 8.35 24.50 -9.88
CA ALA A 180 6.96 24.94 -9.77
C ALA A 180 6.05 23.75 -9.50
N ALA A 181 5.10 23.91 -8.59
CA ALA A 181 4.12 22.87 -8.25
C ALA A 181 2.90 22.86 -9.19
N VAL A 182 2.92 23.66 -10.27
CA VAL A 182 1.79 23.91 -11.16
C VAL A 182 1.49 22.71 -12.06
N CYS A 183 0.20 22.47 -12.29
CA CYS A 183 -0.30 21.46 -13.22
C CYS A 183 0.18 21.75 -14.66
N PRO A 184 0.84 20.79 -15.31
CA PRO A 184 1.30 20.99 -16.69
C PRO A 184 0.17 20.91 -17.71
N VAL A 185 -0.97 20.31 -17.36
CA VAL A 185 -2.11 20.08 -18.27
C VAL A 185 -3.15 21.20 -18.14
N GLY A 186 -3.43 21.66 -16.92
CA GLY A 186 -4.41 22.70 -16.63
C GLY A 186 -3.75 24.07 -16.64
N GLY A 187 -3.97 24.86 -17.70
CA GLY A 187 -3.36 26.19 -17.90
C GLY A 187 -3.77 27.28 -16.90
N TYR A 188 -4.32 26.93 -15.74
CA TYR A 188 -4.88 27.85 -14.74
C TYR A 188 -4.03 28.02 -13.48
N GLY A 189 -2.81 27.48 -13.45
CA GLY A 189 -1.89 27.70 -12.31
C GLY A 189 -2.14 26.82 -11.08
N ASP A 190 -3.12 25.90 -11.13
CA ASP A 190 -3.44 25.00 -10.01
C ASP A 190 -2.27 24.09 -9.62
N VAL A 191 -2.18 23.75 -8.33
CA VAL A 191 -1.16 22.83 -7.81
C VAL A 191 -1.45 21.39 -8.26
N GLU A 192 -0.47 20.73 -8.86
CA GLU A 192 -0.54 19.32 -9.26
C GLU A 192 -0.39 18.40 -8.03
N THR A 193 -1.48 18.17 -7.33
CA THR A 193 -1.62 17.11 -6.34
C THR A 193 -2.18 15.84 -7.00
N VAL A 194 -2.16 14.70 -6.30
CA VAL A 194 -2.82 13.48 -6.79
C VAL A 194 -4.33 13.67 -6.92
N ASP A 195 -4.93 14.38 -5.98
CA ASP A 195 -6.36 14.71 -6.02
C ASP A 195 -6.68 15.63 -7.20
N HIS A 196 -5.81 16.61 -7.49
CA HIS A 196 -5.94 17.42 -8.70
C HIS A 196 -5.82 16.55 -9.96
N LEU A 197 -4.78 15.72 -10.08
CA LEU A 197 -4.52 14.89 -11.26
C LEU A 197 -5.72 14.02 -11.67
N PHE A 198 -6.38 13.36 -10.71
CA PHE A 198 -7.46 12.42 -11.00
C PHE A 198 -8.87 13.03 -10.86
N TRP A 199 -9.02 14.11 -10.10
CA TRP A 199 -10.31 14.74 -9.83
C TRP A 199 -10.36 16.23 -10.18
N GLY A 200 -9.49 17.05 -9.59
CA GLY A 200 -9.57 18.51 -9.69
C GLY A 200 -9.29 19.11 -11.08
N CYS A 201 -8.43 18.45 -11.87
CA CYS A 201 -7.96 18.94 -13.16
C CYS A 201 -9.10 19.06 -14.17
N VAL A 202 -9.11 20.15 -14.93
CA VAL A 202 -10.08 20.41 -16.02
C VAL A 202 -10.05 19.29 -17.04
N TYR A 203 -8.85 18.88 -17.49
CA TYR A 203 -8.69 17.77 -18.41
C TYR A 203 -9.24 16.45 -17.83
N ALA A 204 -8.96 16.15 -16.56
CA ALA A 204 -9.51 14.96 -15.91
C ALA A 204 -11.05 15.03 -15.81
N ARG A 205 -11.63 16.22 -15.61
CA ARG A 205 -13.08 16.44 -15.60
C ARG A 205 -13.69 16.14 -16.96
N GLU A 206 -13.11 16.67 -18.04
CA GLU A 206 -13.58 16.41 -19.40
C GLU A 206 -13.54 14.92 -19.77
N VAL A 207 -12.46 14.22 -19.38
CA VAL A 207 -12.34 12.76 -19.56
C VAL A 207 -13.42 12.03 -18.76
N ARG A 208 -13.65 12.41 -17.48
CA ARG A 208 -14.73 11.81 -16.67
C ARG A 208 -16.11 12.06 -17.27
N ASP A 209 -16.35 13.24 -17.81
CA ASP A 209 -17.61 13.60 -18.46
C ASP A 209 -17.85 12.74 -19.71
N GLY A 210 -16.80 12.50 -20.52
CA GLY A 210 -16.85 11.56 -21.63
C GLY A 210 -17.12 10.10 -21.21
N LEU A 211 -16.71 9.71 -20.01
CA LEU A 211 -16.92 8.36 -19.46
C LEU A 211 -18.24 8.18 -18.70
N LYS A 212 -19.05 9.24 -18.49
CA LYS A 212 -20.34 9.15 -17.79
C LYS A 212 -21.26 8.04 -18.31
N PRO A 213 -21.45 7.85 -19.64
CA PRO A 213 -22.28 6.75 -20.15
C PRO A 213 -21.76 5.38 -19.73
N LEU A 214 -20.43 5.21 -19.68
CA LEU A 214 -19.77 3.96 -19.32
C LEU A 214 -19.96 3.64 -17.82
N PHE A 215 -19.82 4.64 -16.95
CA PHE A 215 -20.11 4.48 -15.52
C PHE A 215 -21.57 4.10 -15.28
N ARG A 216 -22.51 4.71 -16.00
CA ARG A 216 -23.94 4.38 -15.90
C ARG A 216 -24.21 2.95 -16.35
N GLU A 217 -23.73 2.57 -17.54
CA GLU A 217 -24.04 1.26 -18.11
C GLU A 217 -23.35 0.11 -17.38
N LEU A 218 -22.05 0.23 -17.10
CA LEU A 218 -21.26 -0.85 -16.49
C LEU A 218 -21.40 -0.94 -14.99
N CYS A 219 -21.44 0.22 -14.32
CA CYS A 219 -21.38 0.28 -12.87
C CYS A 219 -22.73 0.61 -12.23
N GLY A 220 -23.71 1.08 -13.02
CA GLY A 220 -25.00 1.56 -12.48
C GLY A 220 -24.87 2.87 -11.72
N LEU A 221 -23.85 3.68 -12.01
CA LEU A 221 -23.59 4.95 -11.33
C LEU A 221 -24.13 6.11 -12.16
N GLU A 222 -25.10 6.84 -11.61
CA GLU A 222 -25.61 8.07 -12.22
C GLU A 222 -24.68 9.26 -11.98
N THR A 223 -24.13 9.33 -10.77
CA THR A 223 -23.17 10.35 -10.35
C THR A 223 -21.85 9.69 -9.95
N VAL A 224 -20.75 10.27 -10.44
CA VAL A 224 -19.40 9.85 -10.09
C VAL A 224 -18.86 10.86 -9.09
N THR A 225 -18.47 10.39 -7.91
CA THR A 225 -17.92 11.24 -6.85
C THR A 225 -16.39 11.13 -6.76
N TRP A 226 -15.76 12.01 -6.00
CA TRP A 226 -14.33 11.89 -5.68
C TRP A 226 -14.03 10.54 -5.01
N GLY A 227 -14.87 10.09 -4.07
CA GLY A 227 -14.73 8.78 -3.42
C GLY A 227 -14.90 7.60 -4.39
N THR A 228 -15.72 7.75 -5.43
CA THR A 228 -15.81 6.76 -6.51
C THR A 228 -14.49 6.66 -7.28
N ILE A 229 -13.92 7.78 -7.72
CA ILE A 229 -12.68 7.80 -8.50
C ILE A 229 -11.47 7.35 -7.66
N MET A 230 -11.37 7.83 -6.44
CA MET A 230 -10.21 7.58 -5.60
C MET A 230 -10.25 6.20 -4.96
N PHE A 231 -11.41 5.78 -4.47
CA PHE A 231 -11.55 4.60 -3.61
C PHE A 231 -12.46 3.49 -4.18
N GLY A 232 -13.10 3.72 -5.34
CA GLY A 232 -14.01 2.74 -5.94
C GLY A 232 -15.26 2.49 -5.10
N LEU A 233 -15.79 3.54 -4.48
CA LEU A 233 -17.03 3.55 -3.68
C LEU A 233 -18.27 3.81 -4.56
N GLY A 234 -19.43 3.42 -4.04
CA GLY A 234 -20.75 3.71 -4.65
C GLY A 234 -21.42 2.53 -5.34
N VAL A 235 -20.81 1.34 -5.37
CA VAL A 235 -21.38 0.16 -6.03
C VAL A 235 -21.44 -1.02 -5.06
N ALA A 236 -22.67 -1.44 -4.71
CA ALA A 236 -22.91 -2.57 -3.81
C ALA A 236 -22.79 -3.93 -4.51
N ASN A 237 -23.22 -4.03 -5.78
CA ASN A 237 -23.17 -5.28 -6.53
C ASN A 237 -21.70 -5.69 -6.80
N LYS A 238 -21.34 -6.93 -6.43
CA LYS A 238 -19.97 -7.45 -6.52
C LYS A 238 -19.40 -7.44 -7.95
N VAL A 239 -20.21 -7.80 -8.94
CA VAL A 239 -19.80 -7.85 -10.36
C VAL A 239 -19.56 -6.44 -10.89
N LYS A 240 -20.54 -5.54 -10.70
CA LYS A 240 -20.39 -4.13 -11.10
C LYS A 240 -19.24 -3.45 -10.37
N SER A 241 -19.04 -3.79 -9.09
CA SER A 241 -17.91 -3.28 -8.32
C SER A 241 -16.57 -3.79 -8.84
N ARG A 242 -16.48 -5.02 -9.34
CA ARG A 242 -15.26 -5.53 -10.00
C ARG A 242 -14.98 -4.71 -11.26
N VAL A 243 -15.98 -4.52 -12.11
CA VAL A 243 -15.86 -3.75 -13.36
C VAL A 243 -15.46 -2.29 -13.08
N LEU A 244 -16.05 -1.67 -12.04
CA LEU A 244 -15.65 -0.34 -11.60
C LEU A 244 -14.15 -0.27 -11.28
N TRP A 245 -13.62 -1.25 -10.55
CA TRP A 245 -12.20 -1.26 -10.20
C TRP A 245 -11.28 -1.40 -11.42
N LEU A 246 -11.66 -2.23 -12.39
CA LEU A 246 -10.93 -2.34 -13.66
C LEU A 246 -10.94 -1.02 -14.43
N LEU A 247 -12.11 -0.38 -14.54
CA LEU A 247 -12.27 0.92 -15.18
C LEU A 247 -11.43 2.00 -14.48
N LEU A 248 -11.44 2.06 -13.15
CA LEU A 248 -10.63 3.01 -12.38
C LEU A 248 -9.12 2.78 -12.56
N GLY A 249 -8.69 1.52 -12.64
CA GLY A 249 -7.32 1.16 -12.97
C GLY A 249 -6.90 1.72 -14.33
N CYS A 250 -7.73 1.53 -15.36
CA CYS A 250 -7.49 2.08 -16.70
C CYS A 250 -7.47 3.61 -16.69
N ILE A 251 -8.44 4.26 -16.05
CA ILE A 251 -8.50 5.74 -15.97
C ILE A 251 -7.24 6.30 -15.32
N LYS A 252 -6.86 5.78 -14.14
CA LYS A 252 -5.70 6.29 -13.41
C LYS A 252 -4.39 6.02 -14.15
N GLU A 253 -4.24 4.85 -14.76
CA GLU A 253 -3.06 4.55 -15.58
C GLU A 253 -2.97 5.51 -16.78
N VAL A 254 -4.04 5.66 -17.56
CA VAL A 254 -3.99 6.50 -18.77
C VAL A 254 -3.82 7.97 -18.43
N LEU A 255 -4.51 8.51 -17.42
CA LEU A 255 -4.32 9.91 -17.01
C LEU A 255 -2.88 10.16 -16.54
N TRP A 256 -2.30 9.20 -15.80
CA TRP A 256 -0.90 9.28 -15.40
C TRP A 256 0.06 9.23 -16.60
N ASP A 257 -0.22 8.37 -17.57
CA ASP A 257 0.57 8.23 -18.79
C ASP A 257 0.50 9.46 -19.69
N VAL A 258 -0.70 9.99 -19.93
CA VAL A 258 -0.91 11.23 -20.70
C VAL A 258 -0.13 12.38 -20.08
N ARG A 259 -0.21 12.54 -18.75
CA ARG A 259 0.58 13.53 -18.02
C ARG A 259 2.08 13.32 -18.21
N ASN A 260 2.57 12.07 -18.14
CA ASN A 260 3.99 11.79 -18.31
C ASN A 260 4.47 11.99 -19.75
N LEU A 261 3.65 11.69 -20.76
CA LEU A 261 3.95 11.98 -22.16
C LEU A 261 4.12 13.48 -22.39
N LEU A 262 3.26 14.30 -21.78
CA LEU A 262 3.39 15.75 -21.82
C LEU A 262 4.70 16.21 -21.19
N ILE A 263 5.05 15.74 -19.98
CA ILE A 263 6.25 16.23 -19.28
C ILE A 263 7.55 15.71 -19.90
N LEU A 264 7.60 14.41 -20.24
CA LEU A 264 8.83 13.74 -20.63
C LEU A 264 9.09 13.81 -22.12
N LYS A 265 8.05 13.96 -22.94
CA LYS A 265 8.13 13.95 -24.40
C LYS A 265 7.54 15.20 -25.06
N ASN A 266 7.00 16.14 -24.27
CA ASN A 266 6.28 17.31 -24.78
C ASN A 266 5.13 16.95 -25.75
N GLN A 267 4.49 15.79 -25.52
CA GLN A 267 3.38 15.31 -26.35
C GLN A 267 2.03 15.61 -25.70
N VAL A 268 1.21 16.42 -26.37
CA VAL A 268 -0.15 16.72 -25.95
C VAL A 268 -1.09 15.65 -26.48
N ILE A 269 -1.82 14.98 -25.58
CA ILE A 269 -2.86 14.02 -25.95
C ILE A 269 -4.21 14.68 -25.74
N GLY A 270 -5.02 14.74 -26.80
CA GLY A 270 -6.39 15.25 -26.72
C GLY A 270 -7.33 14.29 -26.00
N LYS A 271 -8.46 14.83 -25.53
CA LYS A 271 -9.50 14.09 -24.81
C LYS A 271 -9.93 12.80 -25.52
N GLU A 272 -10.25 12.87 -26.81
CA GLU A 272 -10.76 11.70 -27.57
C GLU A 272 -9.74 10.56 -27.63
N MET A 273 -8.47 10.88 -27.88
CA MET A 273 -7.39 9.88 -27.87
C MET A 273 -7.21 9.26 -26.47
N CYS A 274 -7.32 10.06 -25.41
CA CYS A 274 -7.26 9.57 -24.04
C CYS A 274 -8.44 8.64 -23.70
N LEU A 275 -9.65 8.96 -24.16
CA LEU A 275 -10.81 8.08 -24.02
C LEU A 275 -10.58 6.77 -24.75
N ASN A 276 -10.11 6.81 -26.01
CA ASN A 276 -9.78 5.61 -26.78
C ASN A 276 -8.69 4.77 -26.13
N MET A 277 -7.67 5.37 -25.50
CA MET A 277 -6.68 4.65 -24.70
C MET A 277 -7.30 3.94 -23.50
N ILE A 278 -8.22 4.59 -22.77
CA ILE A 278 -8.92 3.99 -21.62
C ILE A 278 -9.78 2.82 -22.08
N LEU A 279 -10.56 3.01 -23.15
CA LEU A 279 -11.42 1.99 -23.74
C LEU A 279 -10.60 0.82 -24.27
N GLY A 280 -9.48 1.07 -24.94
CA GLY A 280 -8.57 0.03 -25.42
C GLY A 280 -8.00 -0.82 -24.27
N ARG A 281 -7.60 -0.20 -23.16
CA ARG A 281 -7.16 -0.93 -21.95
C ARG A 281 -8.30 -1.72 -21.31
N LEU A 282 -9.51 -1.16 -21.28
CA LEU A 282 -10.69 -1.85 -20.75
C LEU A 282 -11.09 -3.05 -21.63
N TYR A 283 -10.95 -2.92 -22.95
CA TYR A 283 -11.25 -3.96 -23.91
C TYR A 283 -10.39 -5.21 -23.71
N VAL A 284 -9.13 -5.05 -23.29
CA VAL A 284 -8.27 -6.20 -22.92
C VAL A 284 -8.89 -7.00 -21.76
N TYR A 285 -9.52 -6.35 -20.79
CA TYR A 285 -10.22 -7.06 -19.71
C TYR A 285 -11.48 -7.77 -20.18
N TYR A 286 -12.23 -7.15 -21.09
CA TYR A 286 -13.36 -7.81 -21.74
C TYR A 286 -12.92 -9.08 -22.49
N LEU A 287 -11.88 -8.99 -23.33
CA LEU A 287 -11.35 -10.14 -24.07
C LEU A 287 -10.89 -11.27 -23.14
N ARG A 288 -10.23 -10.90 -22.03
CA ARG A 288 -9.81 -11.87 -21.00
C ARG A 288 -11.02 -12.57 -20.37
N ASP A 289 -12.10 -11.84 -20.09
CA ASP A 289 -13.31 -12.43 -19.54
C ASP A 289 -14.04 -13.31 -20.57
N VAL A 290 -14.09 -12.91 -21.85
CA VAL A 290 -14.62 -13.75 -22.95
C VAL A 290 -13.83 -15.04 -23.11
N TYR A 291 -12.51 -15.01 -22.85
CA TYR A 291 -11.69 -16.21 -22.92
C TYR A 291 -11.91 -17.16 -21.73
N HIS A 292 -12.17 -16.62 -20.53
CA HIS A 292 -12.35 -17.42 -19.31
C HIS A 292 -13.80 -17.80 -18.98
N SER A 293 -14.78 -17.14 -19.59
CA SER A 293 -16.22 -17.38 -19.38
C SER A 293 -16.92 -17.54 -20.73
N ASN A 294 -18.15 -18.05 -20.74
CA ASN A 294 -18.92 -18.11 -21.97
C ASN A 294 -19.11 -16.68 -22.52
N ALA A 295 -18.98 -16.52 -23.85
CA ALA A 295 -19.05 -15.21 -24.50
C ALA A 295 -20.34 -14.43 -24.17
N THR A 296 -21.45 -15.14 -23.98
CA THR A 296 -22.75 -14.58 -23.57
C THR A 296 -22.71 -13.96 -22.17
N ASP A 297 -22.00 -14.57 -21.23
CA ASP A 297 -21.90 -14.12 -19.84
C ASP A 297 -21.01 -12.87 -19.77
N ALA A 298 -19.88 -12.89 -20.48
CA ALA A 298 -19.02 -11.73 -20.63
C ALA A 298 -19.75 -10.57 -21.33
N GLU A 299 -20.52 -10.83 -22.39
CA GLU A 299 -21.33 -9.80 -23.04
C GLU A 299 -22.40 -9.21 -22.09
N GLY A 300 -23.01 -10.02 -21.23
CA GLY A 300 -23.98 -9.56 -20.23
C GLY A 300 -23.36 -8.64 -19.17
N VAL A 301 -22.16 -8.99 -18.67
CA VAL A 301 -21.43 -8.20 -17.67
C VAL A 301 -20.90 -6.89 -18.26
N TRP A 302 -20.26 -6.98 -19.42
CA TRP A 302 -19.59 -5.85 -20.04
C TRP A 302 -20.52 -5.02 -20.90
N LYS A 303 -21.71 -5.50 -21.27
CA LYS A 303 -22.62 -4.81 -22.19
C LYS A 303 -21.91 -4.26 -23.44
N TYR A 304 -20.94 -5.01 -23.97
CA TYR A 304 -19.98 -4.54 -24.98
C TYR A 304 -20.64 -3.87 -26.18
N LYS A 305 -21.74 -4.44 -26.67
CA LYS A 305 -22.54 -3.91 -27.79
C LYS A 305 -23.02 -2.47 -27.57
N LYS A 306 -23.18 -2.01 -26.33
CA LYS A 306 -23.65 -0.66 -26.01
C LYS A 306 -22.54 0.41 -26.02
N TRP A 307 -21.30 0.04 -25.70
CA TRP A 307 -20.21 1.02 -25.56
C TRP A 307 -19.08 0.84 -26.58
N ARG A 308 -19.09 -0.23 -27.40
CA ARG A 308 -18.19 -0.36 -28.54
C ARG A 308 -18.26 0.83 -29.52
N PHE A 309 -19.41 1.51 -29.57
CA PHE A 309 -19.65 2.69 -30.41
C PHE A 309 -19.14 4.00 -29.79
N LEU A 310 -18.67 3.97 -28.54
CA LEU A 310 -17.93 5.09 -27.94
C LEU A 310 -16.48 5.13 -28.43
N ILE A 311 -16.05 4.11 -29.19
CA ILE A 311 -14.80 4.10 -29.95
C ILE A 311 -15.13 4.72 -31.30
N LYS A 312 -14.74 5.98 -31.50
CA LYS A 312 -14.67 6.62 -32.82
C LYS A 312 -13.26 7.10 -33.06
#